data_AF-A0A963CMU3-F1
#
_entry.id   AF-A0A963CMU3-F1
#
_cell.length_a   1.000
_cell.length_b   1.000
_cell.length_c   1.000
_cell.angle_alpha   90.00
_cell.angle_beta   90.00
_cell.angle_gamma   90.00
#
_symmetry.space_group_name_H-M   'P 1'
#
loop_
_entity.id
_entity.type
_entity.pdbx_description
1 polymer ?
#
loop_
_entity_poly.entity_id
_entity_poly.type
_entity_poly.pdbx_seq_one_letter_code
_entity_poly.pdbx_strand_id
1 'polypeptide(L)'
;ATLKRIAEQGVNGFYQGTTADLIVAEMQRGGGLITHEDLKNYQPALRQPVHGNYRGYDIYSMSPPSSGGAHIVQILNILEGFPIASTGHNSALTIHLMAEAMTRAYADRSKYLGDSDFVQVPIKGLTSKTYAEQLRGEIKQEQATASATLLPGNPAPYESNDTTHFSIVDKFGNAVSNTYTINFSYGSHIVVDGAGFLLNNEMDDFSAKPG
;
A
#
# COMPACT_ATOMS: atom_id res chain seq x y z
N ALA A 1 -19.73 8.24 21.90
CA ALA A 1 -19.77 7.05 22.77
C ALA A 1 -18.58 6.09 22.54
N THR A 2 -18.28 5.72 21.28
CA THR A 2 -17.21 4.77 20.94
C THR A 2 -15.82 5.16 21.44
N LEU A 3 -15.35 6.40 21.19
CA LEU A 3 -14.05 6.85 21.70
C LEU A 3 -13.93 6.78 23.23
N LYS A 4 -15.03 7.01 23.96
CA LYS A 4 -15.05 6.87 25.42
C LYS A 4 -14.87 5.41 25.86
N ARG A 5 -15.54 4.47 25.19
CA ARG A 5 -15.35 3.03 25.44
C ARG A 5 -13.91 2.59 25.18
N ILE A 6 -13.30 3.08 24.09
CA ILE A 6 -11.89 2.81 23.79
C ILE A 6 -10.97 3.39 24.88
N ALA A 7 -11.23 4.62 25.33
CA ALA A 7 -10.43 5.24 26.38
C ALA A 7 -10.52 4.50 27.73
N GLU A 8 -11.71 3.99 28.08
CA GLU A 8 -11.96 3.31 29.36
C GLU A 8 -11.57 1.83 29.36
N GLN A 9 -11.68 1.15 28.21
CA GLN A 9 -11.55 -0.31 28.08
C GLN A 9 -10.41 -0.75 27.16
N GLY A 10 -9.64 0.21 26.63
CA GLY A 10 -8.59 -0.04 25.64
C GLY A 10 -9.14 -0.63 24.34
N VAL A 11 -8.35 -1.50 23.71
CA VAL A 11 -8.72 -2.18 22.45
C VAL A 11 -10.03 -2.96 22.55
N ASN A 12 -10.33 -3.53 23.72
CA ASN A 12 -11.56 -4.29 23.95
C ASN A 12 -12.81 -3.40 23.83
N GLY A 13 -12.68 -2.09 24.07
CA GLY A 13 -13.76 -1.14 23.89
C GLY A 13 -14.20 -0.97 22.42
N PHE A 14 -13.42 -1.46 21.46
CA PHE A 14 -13.77 -1.50 20.03
C PHE A 14 -14.04 -2.93 19.53
N TYR A 15 -13.10 -3.86 19.78
CA TYR A 15 -13.13 -5.21 19.21
C TYR A 15 -14.03 -6.20 19.98
N GLN A 16 -14.56 -5.80 21.14
CA GLN A 16 -15.44 -6.63 21.97
C GLN A 16 -16.59 -5.81 22.56
N GLY A 17 -17.54 -6.50 23.20
CA GLY A 17 -18.68 -5.90 23.88
C GLY A 17 -19.53 -5.01 22.97
N THR A 18 -20.07 -3.93 23.53
CA THR A 18 -21.10 -3.12 22.87
C THR A 18 -20.67 -2.53 21.52
N THR A 19 -19.38 -2.24 21.28
CA THR A 19 -18.98 -1.72 19.96
C THR A 19 -19.01 -2.83 18.92
N ALA A 20 -18.47 -4.00 19.26
CA ALA A 20 -18.53 -5.18 18.40
C ALA A 20 -19.98 -5.61 18.11
N ASP A 21 -20.85 -5.58 19.13
CA ASP A 21 -22.28 -5.90 18.96
C ASP A 21 -22.95 -4.99 17.94
N LEU A 22 -22.67 -3.68 17.98
CA LEU A 22 -23.21 -2.71 17.02
C LEU A 22 -22.67 -2.92 15.61
N ILE A 23 -21.37 -3.26 15.46
CA ILE A 23 -20.80 -3.60 14.16
C ILE A 23 -21.50 -4.83 13.58
N VAL A 24 -21.65 -5.91 14.36
CA VAL A 24 -22.27 -7.16 13.88
C VAL A 24 -23.75 -6.97 13.57
N ALA A 25 -24.47 -6.15 14.35
CA ALA A 25 -25.84 -5.75 14.02
C ALA A 25 -25.91 -4.98 12.69
N GLU A 26 -24.96 -4.09 12.43
CA GLU A 26 -24.86 -3.38 11.14
C GLU A 26 -24.58 -4.35 9.98
N MET A 27 -23.69 -5.32 10.18
CA MET A 27 -23.42 -6.37 9.19
C MET A 27 -24.68 -7.16 8.87
N GLN A 28 -25.42 -7.62 9.89
CA GLN A 28 -26.68 -8.35 9.68
C GLN A 28 -27.73 -7.51 8.94
N ARG A 29 -27.80 -6.21 9.23
CA ARG A 29 -28.73 -5.28 8.57
C ARG A 29 -28.37 -5.03 7.11
N GLY A 30 -27.08 -4.89 6.81
CA GLY A 30 -26.56 -4.54 5.48
C GLY A 30 -26.16 -5.74 4.61
N GLY A 31 -26.29 -6.98 5.10
CA GLY A 31 -25.80 -8.17 4.40
C GLY A 31 -24.26 -8.31 4.39
N GLY A 32 -23.59 -7.70 5.36
CA GLY A 32 -22.14 -7.79 5.56
C GLY A 32 -21.69 -9.11 6.20
N LEU A 33 -20.36 -9.32 6.22
CA LEU A 33 -19.77 -10.62 6.54
C LEU A 33 -19.02 -10.66 7.89
N ILE A 34 -18.75 -9.51 8.51
CA ILE A 34 -17.92 -9.44 9.72
C ILE A 34 -18.69 -9.98 10.92
N THR A 35 -18.08 -10.92 11.63
CA THR A 35 -18.62 -11.55 12.84
C THR A 35 -17.91 -11.08 14.12
N HIS A 36 -18.47 -11.43 15.29
CA HIS A 36 -17.78 -11.24 16.57
C HIS A 36 -16.45 -11.98 16.64
N GLU A 37 -16.35 -13.14 16.00
CA GLU A 37 -15.13 -13.93 15.97
C GLU A 37 -14.04 -13.23 15.16
N ASP A 38 -14.39 -12.67 14.00
CA ASP A 38 -13.47 -11.87 13.18
C ASP A 38 -12.92 -10.67 13.96
N LEU A 39 -13.80 -9.93 14.64
CA LEU A 39 -13.40 -8.76 15.45
C LEU A 39 -12.52 -9.17 16.63
N LYS A 40 -12.85 -10.26 17.32
CA LYS A 40 -12.11 -10.73 18.50
C LYS A 40 -10.72 -11.26 18.12
N ASN A 41 -10.60 -11.90 16.97
CA ASN A 41 -9.37 -12.54 16.52
C ASN A 41 -8.41 -11.57 15.80
N TYR A 42 -8.89 -10.39 15.39
CA TYR A 42 -8.06 -9.40 14.73
C TYR A 42 -6.93 -8.87 15.64
N GLN A 43 -5.71 -8.86 15.12
CA GLN A 43 -4.55 -8.19 15.72
C GLN A 43 -3.70 -7.53 14.64
N PRO A 44 -3.13 -6.33 14.88
CA PRO A 44 -2.18 -5.73 13.96
C PRO A 44 -0.88 -6.56 13.90
N ALA A 45 -0.38 -6.81 12.69
CA ALA A 45 0.87 -7.50 12.49
C ALA A 45 2.06 -6.53 12.51
N LEU A 46 3.08 -6.83 13.32
CA LEU A 46 4.37 -6.13 13.26
C LEU A 46 5.25 -6.78 12.20
N ARG A 47 5.67 -6.00 11.21
CA ARG A 47 6.46 -6.46 10.07
C ARG A 47 7.74 -5.66 9.94
N GLN A 48 8.80 -6.32 9.47
CA GLN A 48 10.04 -5.65 9.13
C GLN A 48 9.80 -4.79 7.87
N PRO A 49 10.23 -3.51 7.87
CA PRO A 49 10.04 -2.65 6.71
C PRO A 49 10.81 -3.17 5.50
N VAL A 50 10.32 -2.81 4.31
CA VAL A 50 11.16 -2.91 3.11
C VAL A 50 12.29 -1.90 3.27
N HIS A 51 13.52 -2.36 3.02
CA HIS A 51 14.72 -1.56 3.11
C HIS A 51 15.45 -1.57 1.77
N GLY A 52 15.88 -0.40 1.33
CA GLY A 52 16.74 -0.21 0.18
C GLY A 52 17.75 0.91 0.42
N ASN A 53 18.69 1.09 -0.50
CA ASN A 53 19.64 2.19 -0.47
C ASN A 53 19.63 2.93 -1.80
N TYR A 54 19.54 4.26 -1.74
CA TYR A 54 19.58 5.11 -2.92
C TYR A 54 20.60 6.23 -2.72
N ARG A 55 21.70 6.18 -3.50
CA ARG A 55 22.73 7.24 -3.51
C ARG A 55 23.28 7.58 -2.12
N GLY A 56 23.49 6.56 -1.28
CA GLY A 56 24.04 6.71 0.07
C GLY A 56 23.01 6.92 1.18
N TYR A 57 21.71 6.97 0.87
CA TYR A 57 20.63 7.09 1.85
C TYR A 57 19.89 5.76 2.03
N ASP A 58 19.60 5.40 3.28
CA ASP A 58 18.70 4.29 3.59
C ASP A 58 17.24 4.71 3.39
N ILE A 59 16.51 3.87 2.67
CA ILE A 59 15.09 4.07 2.37
C ILE A 59 14.31 2.95 3.04
N TYR A 60 13.47 3.32 3.99
CA TYR A 60 12.54 2.42 4.69
C TYR A 60 11.12 2.69 4.23
N SER A 61 10.37 1.64 3.94
CA SER A 61 8.97 1.75 3.52
C SER A 61 8.16 0.50 3.93
N MET A 62 6.85 0.56 3.71
CA MET A 62 5.92 -0.47 4.17
C MET A 62 6.16 -1.82 3.48
N SER A 63 6.10 -2.90 4.24
CA SER A 63 6.14 -4.28 3.72
C SER A 63 4.79 -4.71 3.14
N PRO A 64 4.74 -5.83 2.39
CA PRO A 64 3.50 -6.55 2.17
C PRO A 64 2.69 -6.70 3.46
N PRO A 65 1.35 -6.59 3.41
CA PRO A 65 0.50 -6.60 2.20
C PRO A 65 0.50 -5.30 1.38
N SER A 66 1.16 -4.23 1.84
CA SER A 66 1.32 -3.02 1.02
C SER A 66 2.20 -3.28 -0.19
N SER A 67 1.77 -2.75 -1.34
CA SER A 67 2.53 -2.78 -2.59
C SER A 67 3.63 -1.71 -2.68
N GLY A 68 3.47 -0.61 -1.94
CA GLY A 68 4.24 0.61 -2.18
C GLY A 68 5.73 0.47 -1.91
N GLY A 69 6.11 -0.10 -0.77
CA GLY A 69 7.50 -0.07 -0.32
C GLY A 69 8.47 -0.81 -1.24
N ALA A 70 8.07 -2.01 -1.70
CA ALA A 70 8.86 -2.80 -2.63
C ALA A 70 9.11 -2.07 -3.95
N HIS A 71 8.07 -1.47 -4.53
CA HIS A 71 8.17 -0.80 -5.82
C HIS A 71 8.81 0.58 -5.74
N ILE A 72 8.67 1.32 -4.64
CA ILE A 72 9.46 2.54 -4.42
C ILE A 72 10.96 2.21 -4.46
N VAL A 73 11.39 1.19 -3.71
CA VAL A 73 12.80 0.76 -3.72
C VAL A 73 13.22 0.25 -5.11
N GLN A 74 12.38 -0.52 -5.79
CA GLN A 74 12.65 -0.98 -7.15
C GLN A 74 12.84 0.20 -8.13
N ILE A 75 11.93 1.17 -8.14
CA ILE A 75 11.99 2.36 -9.01
C ILE A 75 13.27 3.14 -8.71
N LEU A 76 13.59 3.36 -7.43
CA LEU A 76 14.82 4.05 -7.03
C LEU A 76 16.07 3.31 -7.48
N ASN A 77 16.12 1.99 -7.35
CA ASN A 77 17.24 1.18 -7.84
C ASN A 77 17.39 1.26 -9.37
N ILE A 78 16.29 1.28 -10.15
CA ILE A 78 16.34 1.47 -11.60
C ILE A 78 16.94 2.86 -11.92
N LEU A 79 16.42 3.90 -11.26
CA LEU A 79 16.82 5.30 -11.49
C LEU A 79 18.24 5.61 -11.01
N GLU A 80 18.80 4.83 -10.07
CA GLU A 80 20.12 5.08 -9.49
C GLU A 80 21.24 5.13 -10.55
N GLY A 81 21.12 4.30 -11.60
CA GLY A 81 22.09 4.25 -12.70
C GLY A 81 21.97 5.37 -13.74
N PHE A 82 20.98 6.25 -13.61
CA PHE A 82 20.85 7.43 -14.47
C PHE A 82 21.28 8.70 -13.73
N PRO A 83 21.86 9.70 -14.43
CA PRO A 83 22.29 10.96 -13.82
C PRO A 83 21.11 11.94 -13.65
N ILE A 84 20.05 11.54 -12.92
CA ILE A 84 18.77 12.27 -12.79
C ILE A 84 18.95 13.73 -12.32
N ALA A 85 19.94 13.99 -11.46
CA ALA A 85 20.24 15.35 -11.01
C ALA A 85 20.71 16.24 -12.17
N SER A 86 21.58 15.70 -13.04
CA SER A 86 22.16 16.42 -14.18
C SER A 86 21.19 16.56 -15.35
N THR A 87 20.21 15.65 -15.49
CA THR A 87 19.17 15.76 -16.51
C THR A 87 18.17 16.87 -16.23
N GLY A 88 18.11 17.38 -14.98
CA GLY A 88 17.29 18.52 -14.58
C GLY A 88 15.87 18.14 -14.18
N HIS A 89 15.34 18.80 -13.14
CA HIS A 89 13.97 18.58 -12.67
C HIS A 89 12.96 18.94 -13.77
N ASN A 90 11.98 18.07 -14.01
CA ASN A 90 10.94 18.21 -15.03
C ASN A 90 11.43 18.36 -16.49
N SER A 91 12.68 17.98 -16.79
CA SER A 91 13.10 17.84 -18.19
C SER A 91 12.42 16.63 -18.84
N ALA A 92 12.31 16.65 -20.18
CA ALA A 92 11.75 15.54 -20.94
C ALA A 92 12.46 14.22 -20.62
N LEU A 93 13.80 14.23 -20.54
CA LEU A 93 14.58 13.05 -20.23
C LEU A 93 14.34 12.55 -18.79
N THR A 94 14.26 13.44 -17.79
CA THR A 94 13.94 13.03 -16.41
C THR A 94 12.57 12.39 -16.31
N ILE A 95 11.55 13.02 -16.90
CA ILE A 95 10.18 12.51 -16.92
C ILE A 95 10.12 11.15 -17.63
N HIS A 96 10.79 11.03 -18.78
CA HIS A 96 10.89 9.79 -19.54
C HIS A 96 11.48 8.64 -18.71
N LEU A 97 12.63 8.86 -18.08
CA LEU A 97 13.29 7.84 -17.26
C LEU A 97 12.44 7.43 -16.05
N MET A 98 11.77 8.40 -15.41
CA MET A 98 10.84 8.12 -14.31
C MET A 98 9.63 7.29 -14.78
N ALA A 99 9.02 7.67 -15.91
CA ALA A 99 7.90 6.94 -16.48
C ALA A 99 8.27 5.52 -16.89
N GLU A 100 9.44 5.31 -17.50
CA GLU A 100 9.93 3.99 -17.89
C GLU A 100 10.25 3.09 -16.70
N ALA A 101 10.78 3.66 -15.62
CA ALA A 101 11.03 2.94 -14.36
C ALA A 101 9.72 2.57 -13.65
N MET A 102 8.78 3.52 -13.56
CA MET A 102 7.44 3.27 -12.99
C MET A 102 6.68 2.21 -13.79
N THR A 103 6.68 2.30 -15.12
CA THR A 103 5.98 1.34 -15.98
C THR A 103 6.43 -0.10 -15.72
N ARG A 104 7.74 -0.34 -15.56
CA ARG A 104 8.29 -1.66 -15.23
C ARG A 104 7.91 -2.12 -13.82
N ALA A 105 8.01 -1.24 -12.83
CA ALA A 105 7.62 -1.56 -11.46
C ALA A 105 6.11 -1.87 -11.35
N TYR A 106 5.25 -1.16 -12.07
CA TYR A 106 3.82 -1.43 -12.11
C TYR A 106 3.47 -2.74 -12.84
N ALA A 107 4.26 -3.14 -13.86
CA ALA A 107 4.13 -4.45 -14.49
C ALA A 107 4.48 -5.59 -13.53
N ASP A 108 5.51 -5.41 -12.68
CA ASP A 108 5.81 -6.39 -11.62
C ASP A 108 4.76 -6.39 -10.50
N ARG A 109 4.24 -5.20 -10.14
CA ARG A 109 3.16 -5.07 -9.15
C ARG A 109 1.95 -5.90 -9.51
N SER A 110 1.51 -5.85 -10.76
CA SER A 110 0.31 -6.57 -11.21
C SER A 110 0.47 -8.09 -11.19
N LYS A 111 1.70 -8.61 -11.15
CA LYS A 111 2.00 -10.04 -11.23
C LYS A 111 2.41 -10.67 -9.90
N TYR A 112 3.20 -9.96 -9.11
CA TYR A 112 3.94 -10.57 -7.99
C TYR A 112 3.46 -10.17 -6.60
N LEU A 113 2.64 -9.11 -6.50
CA LEU A 113 2.18 -8.63 -5.21
C LEU A 113 0.88 -9.29 -4.76
N GLY A 114 0.76 -9.37 -3.44
CA GLY A 114 -0.38 -9.87 -2.72
C GLY A 114 -0.05 -9.93 -1.23
N ASP A 115 -0.97 -10.48 -0.45
CA ASP A 115 -0.75 -10.69 0.97
C ASP A 115 0.31 -11.77 1.20
N SER A 116 1.43 -11.40 1.82
CA SER A 116 2.55 -12.28 2.10
C SER A 116 2.22 -13.43 3.06
N ASP A 117 1.11 -13.35 3.78
CA ASP A 117 0.64 -14.43 4.64
C ASP A 117 0.01 -15.58 3.82
N PHE A 118 -0.32 -15.32 2.54
CA PHE A 118 -0.98 -16.27 1.63
C PHE A 118 -0.19 -16.56 0.35
N VAL A 119 0.59 -15.60 -0.16
CA VAL A 119 1.38 -15.75 -1.39
C VAL A 119 2.84 -15.37 -1.20
N GLN A 120 3.73 -16.02 -1.96
CA GLN A 120 5.15 -15.70 -1.90
C GLN A 120 5.46 -14.46 -2.76
N VAL A 121 5.69 -13.32 -2.10
CA VAL A 121 6.15 -12.09 -2.76
C VAL A 121 7.69 -12.09 -2.85
N PRO A 122 8.30 -12.01 -4.04
CA PRO A 122 9.75 -12.06 -4.22
C PRO A 122 10.44 -10.72 -3.89
N ILE A 123 10.22 -10.18 -2.69
CA ILE A 123 10.70 -8.85 -2.26
C ILE A 123 12.21 -8.67 -2.48
N LYS A 124 13.02 -9.66 -2.11
CA LYS A 124 14.49 -9.60 -2.31
C LYS A 124 14.88 -9.49 -3.78
N GLY A 125 14.13 -10.13 -4.69
CA GLY A 125 14.36 -10.03 -6.13
C GLY A 125 13.96 -8.66 -6.66
N LEU A 126 12.73 -8.22 -6.34
CA LEU A 126 12.16 -6.94 -6.76
C LEU A 126 13.01 -5.74 -6.30
N THR A 127 13.59 -5.83 -5.11
CA THR A 127 14.42 -4.77 -4.51
C THR A 127 15.93 -4.94 -4.75
N SER A 128 16.35 -5.91 -5.58
CA SER A 128 17.77 -6.11 -5.87
C SER A 128 18.31 -5.12 -6.91
N LYS A 129 19.55 -4.65 -6.71
CA LYS A 129 20.23 -3.79 -7.69
C LYS A 129 20.53 -4.53 -9.00
N THR A 130 20.86 -5.82 -8.95
CA THR A 130 21.09 -6.64 -10.14
C THR A 130 19.85 -6.77 -11.02
N TYR A 131 18.67 -6.97 -10.43
CA TYR A 131 17.43 -6.99 -11.21
C TYR A 131 17.11 -5.61 -11.78
N ALA A 132 17.31 -4.55 -11.00
CA ALA A 132 17.14 -3.18 -11.47
C ALA A 132 18.08 -2.84 -12.65
N GLU A 133 19.31 -3.37 -12.67
CA GLU A 133 20.23 -3.23 -13.81
C GLU A 133 19.70 -3.91 -15.08
N GLN A 134 19.09 -5.09 -14.96
CA GLN A 134 18.44 -5.77 -16.08
C GLN A 134 17.31 -4.92 -16.66
N LEU A 135 16.39 -4.47 -15.80
CA LEU A 135 15.27 -3.61 -16.17
C LEU A 135 15.74 -2.29 -16.79
N ARG A 136 16.81 -1.70 -16.25
CA ARG A 136 17.42 -0.47 -16.75
C ARG A 136 17.99 -0.67 -18.16
N GLY A 137 18.61 -1.82 -18.43
CA GLY A 137 19.17 -2.16 -19.74
C GLY A 137 18.14 -2.20 -20.88
N GLU A 138 16.87 -2.37 -20.55
CA GLU A 138 15.75 -2.36 -21.52
C GLU A 138 15.23 -0.95 -21.83
N ILE A 139 15.60 0.07 -21.04
CA ILE A 139 15.10 1.44 -21.20
C ILE A 139 15.84 2.12 -22.35
N LYS A 140 15.11 2.49 -23.39
CA LYS A 140 15.61 3.35 -24.48
C LYS A 140 15.36 4.80 -24.13
N GLN A 141 16.38 5.66 -24.15
CA GLN A 141 16.24 7.06 -23.71
C GLN A 141 15.38 7.93 -24.65
N GLU A 142 15.30 7.56 -25.94
CA GLU A 142 14.61 8.33 -26.98
C GLU A 142 13.29 7.68 -27.43
N GLN A 143 12.87 6.58 -26.78
CA GLN A 143 11.68 5.83 -27.18
C GLN A 143 11.01 5.19 -25.96
N ALA A 144 9.75 5.56 -25.72
CA ALA A 144 8.92 4.93 -24.69
C ALA A 144 8.65 3.46 -25.03
N THR A 145 8.69 2.60 -24.01
CA THR A 145 8.28 1.21 -24.10
C THR A 145 6.76 1.16 -24.17
N ALA A 146 6.21 0.49 -25.19
CA ALA A 146 4.77 0.28 -25.26
C ALA A 146 4.31 -0.59 -24.08
N SER A 147 3.45 -0.08 -23.20
CA SER A 147 3.03 -0.82 -22.01
C SER A 147 2.40 -2.18 -22.33
N ALA A 148 1.77 -2.33 -23.50
CA ALA A 148 1.22 -3.60 -23.97
C ALA A 148 2.27 -4.70 -24.20
N THR A 149 3.55 -4.36 -24.37
CA THR A 149 4.64 -5.33 -24.56
C THR A 149 5.30 -5.74 -23.24
N LEU A 150 4.98 -5.07 -22.13
CA LEU A 150 5.38 -5.47 -20.78
C LEU A 150 4.23 -6.30 -20.18
N LEU A 151 4.39 -7.62 -20.11
CA LEU A 151 3.39 -8.52 -19.51
C LEU A 151 3.24 -8.29 -17.99
N PRO A 152 2.08 -8.60 -17.37
CA PRO A 152 0.81 -8.98 -17.99
C PRO A 152 -0.16 -7.79 -18.08
N GLY A 153 -0.79 -7.65 -19.24
CA GLY A 153 -1.98 -6.83 -19.39
C GLY A 153 -3.15 -7.41 -18.58
N ASN A 154 -3.66 -6.62 -17.65
CA ASN A 154 -4.99 -6.63 -17.03
C ASN A 154 -5.09 -5.27 -16.31
N PRO A 155 -6.06 -4.38 -16.59
CA PRO A 155 -6.13 -3.11 -15.88
C PRO A 155 -6.18 -3.40 -14.37
N ALA A 156 -5.28 -2.77 -13.61
CA ALA A 156 -5.33 -2.86 -12.15
C ALA A 156 -6.74 -2.44 -11.69
N PRO A 157 -7.30 -3.08 -10.64
CA PRO A 157 -8.51 -2.55 -10.01
C PRO A 157 -8.31 -1.07 -9.72
N TYR A 158 -9.38 -0.29 -9.90
CA TYR A 158 -9.35 1.11 -9.53
C TYR A 158 -9.11 1.20 -8.02
N GLU A 159 -8.02 1.87 -7.63
CA GLU A 159 -7.68 2.14 -6.24
C GLU A 159 -8.02 3.62 -5.94
N SER A 160 -8.58 3.88 -4.76
CA SER A 160 -8.93 5.23 -4.32
C SER A 160 -7.72 6.17 -4.29
N ASN A 161 -7.93 7.45 -4.62
CA ASN A 161 -6.95 8.50 -4.32
C ASN A 161 -7.09 9.02 -2.88
N ASP A 162 -8.14 8.64 -2.17
CA ASP A 162 -8.50 9.20 -0.87
C ASP A 162 -7.77 8.45 0.26
N THR A 163 -6.77 9.10 0.83
CA THR A 163 -6.07 8.59 2.02
C THR A 163 -5.59 9.77 2.86
N THR A 164 -5.30 9.52 4.13
CA THR A 164 -4.65 10.52 4.99
C THR A 164 -3.26 10.03 5.35
N HIS A 165 -2.27 10.90 5.11
CA HIS A 165 -0.92 10.72 5.58
C HIS A 165 -0.56 11.83 6.57
N PHE A 166 0.08 11.47 7.68
CA PHE A 166 0.71 12.43 8.57
C PHE A 166 2.08 11.94 9.05
N SER A 167 2.93 12.90 9.38
CA SER A 167 4.28 12.67 9.88
C SER A 167 4.49 13.44 11.19
N ILE A 168 5.11 12.78 12.17
CA ILE A 168 5.44 13.37 13.48
C ILE A 168 6.93 13.12 13.75
N VAL A 169 7.63 14.16 14.18
CA VAL A 169 8.99 14.05 14.72
C VAL A 169 9.01 14.78 16.06
N ASP A 170 9.51 14.12 17.10
CA ASP A 170 9.63 14.73 18.43
C ASP A 170 11.07 15.13 18.77
N LYS A 171 11.22 15.84 19.89
CA LYS A 171 12.52 16.34 20.38
C LYS A 171 13.48 15.24 20.84
N PHE A 172 13.01 14.01 21.00
CA PHE A 172 13.82 12.86 21.41
C PHE A 172 14.34 12.06 20.22
N GLY A 173 13.96 12.46 19.00
CA GLY A 173 14.35 11.78 17.77
C GLY A 173 13.40 10.64 17.38
N ASN A 174 12.24 10.50 18.03
CA ASN A 174 11.21 9.58 17.55
C ASN A 174 10.58 10.16 16.29
N ALA A 175 10.42 9.32 15.27
CA ALA A 175 9.75 9.66 14.03
C ALA A 175 8.62 8.66 13.74
N VAL A 176 7.45 9.16 13.41
CA VAL A 176 6.28 8.37 13.00
C VAL A 176 5.82 8.85 11.64
N SER A 177 5.72 7.91 10.70
CA SER A 177 5.12 8.10 9.37
C SER A 177 3.90 7.18 9.31
N ASN A 178 2.70 7.76 9.27
CA ASN A 178 1.46 7.01 9.32
C ASN A 178 0.57 7.36 8.13
N THR A 179 0.17 6.32 7.40
CA THR A 179 -0.86 6.39 6.38
C THR A 179 -1.97 5.44 6.78
N TYR A 180 -3.22 5.92 6.78
CA TYR A 180 -4.39 5.09 7.00
C TYR A 180 -5.52 5.55 6.08
N THR A 181 -6.40 4.61 5.71
CA THR A 181 -7.52 4.87 4.82
C THR A 181 -8.75 4.06 5.25
N ILE A 182 -9.88 4.41 4.65
CA ILE A 182 -11.11 3.61 4.62
C ILE A 182 -11.46 3.20 3.17
N ASN A 183 -10.44 3.17 2.31
CA ASN A 183 -10.46 3.11 0.86
C ASN A 183 -11.02 4.39 0.19
N PHE A 184 -12.29 4.41 -0.23
CA PHE A 184 -12.87 5.60 -0.88
C PHE A 184 -13.17 6.73 0.12
N SER A 185 -13.42 7.94 -0.39
CA SER A 185 -14.00 9.02 0.43
C SER A 185 -15.30 8.53 1.10
N TYR A 186 -15.34 8.61 2.44
CA TYR A 186 -16.41 8.04 3.28
C TYR A 186 -16.55 6.50 3.23
N GLY A 187 -15.59 5.79 2.62
CA GLY A 187 -15.51 4.34 2.57
C GLY A 187 -16.73 3.70 1.91
N SER A 188 -17.39 2.80 2.63
CA SER A 188 -18.65 2.18 2.21
C SER A 188 -19.87 3.11 2.29
N HIS A 189 -19.70 4.34 2.80
CA HIS A 189 -20.77 5.27 3.16
C HIS A 189 -21.73 4.78 4.26
N ILE A 190 -21.43 3.63 4.88
CA ILE A 190 -22.23 3.07 5.98
C ILE A 190 -21.70 3.62 7.31
N VAL A 191 -22.59 4.21 8.10
CA VAL A 191 -22.33 4.58 9.48
C VAL A 191 -22.92 3.51 10.39
N VAL A 192 -22.10 2.97 11.30
CA VAL A 192 -22.58 1.99 12.29
C VAL A 192 -23.56 2.67 13.24
N ASP A 193 -24.82 2.24 13.19
CA ASP A 193 -25.88 2.82 14.00
C ASP A 193 -25.57 2.67 15.50
N GLY A 194 -25.84 3.73 16.28
CA GLY A 194 -25.47 3.83 17.69
C GLY A 194 -23.96 3.96 17.99
N ALA A 195 -23.07 3.67 17.05
CA ALA A 195 -21.62 3.78 17.24
C ALA A 195 -20.97 5.02 16.58
N GLY A 196 -21.58 5.52 15.49
CA GLY A 196 -21.30 6.84 14.93
C GLY A 196 -19.98 6.98 14.17
N PHE A 197 -19.47 5.88 13.59
CA PHE A 197 -18.29 5.90 12.72
C PHE A 197 -18.57 5.19 11.39
N LEU A 198 -17.79 5.54 10.37
CA LEU A 198 -17.89 5.00 9.01
C LEU A 198 -17.19 3.64 8.91
N LEU A 199 -17.71 2.78 8.04
CA LEU A 199 -17.07 1.53 7.65
C LEU A 199 -16.31 1.70 6.33
N ASN A 200 -15.12 1.10 6.25
CA ASN A 200 -14.33 1.06 5.01
C ASN A 200 -14.97 0.14 3.95
N ASN A 201 -14.42 0.20 2.74
CA ASN A 201 -14.71 -0.74 1.67
C ASN A 201 -13.41 -1.37 1.11
N GLU A 202 -12.46 -1.69 1.99
CA GLU A 202 -11.10 -2.16 1.60
C GLU A 202 -11.11 -3.50 0.86
N MET A 203 -12.16 -4.31 1.02
CA MET A 203 -12.29 -5.59 0.32
C MET A 203 -12.44 -5.44 -1.21
N ASP A 204 -12.68 -4.23 -1.71
CA ASP A 204 -12.69 -3.91 -3.16
C ASP A 204 -11.29 -4.00 -3.80
N ASP A 205 -10.23 -3.96 -3.01
CA ASP A 205 -8.85 -4.07 -3.50
C ASP A 205 -8.47 -5.50 -3.90
N PHE A 206 -9.29 -6.50 -3.53
CA PHE A 206 -9.11 -7.87 -4.00
C PHE A 206 -9.45 -7.99 -5.48
N SER A 207 -8.68 -8.83 -6.19
CA SER A 207 -9.00 -9.14 -7.59
C SER A 207 -10.35 -9.86 -7.68
N ALA A 208 -11.26 -9.32 -8.49
CA ALA A 208 -12.56 -9.94 -8.77
C ALA A 208 -12.42 -11.29 -9.53
N LYS A 209 -11.27 -11.54 -10.18
CA LYS A 209 -11.00 -12.80 -10.85
C LYS A 209 -10.29 -13.74 -9.86
N PRO A 210 -10.90 -14.90 -9.52
CA PRO A 210 -10.18 -15.96 -8.83
C PRO A 210 -9.02 -16.43 -9.73
N GLY A 211 -7.82 -16.56 -9.16
CA GLY A 211 -6.55 -16.86 -9.84
C GLY A 211 -6.67 -17.59 -11.18
#